data_AF-A0A3B1D9M5-F1
#
_entry.id   AF-A0A3B1D9M5-F1
#
_cell.length_a   1.000
_cell.length_b   1.000
_cell.length_c   1.000
_cell.angle_alpha   90.00
_cell.angle_beta   90.00
_cell.angle_gamma   90.00
#
_symmetry.space_group_name_H-M   'P 1'
#
loop_
_entity.id
_entity.type
_entity.pdbx_description
1 polymer ?
#
loop_
_entity_poly.entity_id
_entity_poly.type
_entity_poly.pdbx_seq_one_letter_code
_entity_poly.pdbx_strand_id
1 'polypeptide(L)'
;MSNPSPIQVESIDHVTLVVKNLEQSRKFYVDLLGMKEVSRPHFDFEGSWFQAGETFLHTILEYEETGPAGNTVSQELTISRTQHFAFILNDPQGAVAHLQKEGVPIVSGPKQRPDGAIQVFIQDPDGYVIELSHLP
;
A
#
# COMPACT_ATOMS: atom_id res chain seq x y z
N MET A 1 8.99 -38.65 -0.08
CA MET A 1 8.41 -37.55 0.71
C MET A 1 9.53 -36.57 0.96
N SER A 2 9.45 -35.35 0.44
CA SER A 2 10.46 -34.31 0.72
C SER A 2 10.33 -33.91 2.18
N ASN A 3 11.45 -33.85 2.91
CA ASN A 3 11.44 -33.20 4.22
C ASN A 3 10.94 -31.76 4.05
N PRO A 4 10.04 -31.27 4.92
CA PRO A 4 9.63 -29.88 4.87
C PRO A 4 10.85 -28.97 5.06
N SER A 5 10.78 -27.78 4.47
CA SER A 5 11.79 -26.74 4.70
C SER A 5 11.96 -26.49 6.21
N PRO A 6 13.19 -26.34 6.72
CA PRO A 6 13.41 -25.94 8.11
C PRO A 6 12.97 -24.49 8.38
N ILE A 7 12.76 -23.71 7.31
CA ILE A 7 12.18 -22.37 7.36
C ILE A 7 10.69 -22.50 7.05
N GLN A 8 9.86 -22.13 8.03
CA GLN A 8 8.41 -22.10 7.92
C GLN A 8 7.96 -20.64 8.03
N VAL A 9 7.49 -20.08 6.92
CA VAL A 9 6.89 -18.73 6.90
C VAL A 9 5.44 -18.85 7.37
N GLU A 10 5.03 -17.96 8.27
CA GLU A 10 3.66 -17.91 8.82
C GLU A 10 2.78 -16.93 8.06
N SER A 11 3.22 -15.68 7.94
CA SER A 11 2.48 -14.58 7.30
C SER A 11 3.43 -13.48 6.81
N ILE A 12 2.87 -12.47 6.16
CA ILE A 12 3.57 -11.20 5.92
C ILE A 12 3.40 -10.33 7.16
N ASP A 13 4.49 -10.05 7.84
CA ASP A 13 4.50 -9.16 9.01
C ASP A 13 4.32 -7.69 8.59
N HIS A 14 5.13 -7.22 7.63
CA HIS A 14 5.06 -5.85 7.15
C HIS A 14 5.52 -5.66 5.70
N VAL A 15 5.14 -4.51 5.14
CA VAL A 15 5.68 -3.95 3.90
C VAL A 15 6.37 -2.62 4.24
N THR A 16 7.58 -2.40 3.74
CA THR A 16 8.33 -1.16 3.96
C THR A 16 8.39 -0.32 2.69
N LEU A 17 8.09 0.98 2.81
CA LEU A 17 8.22 1.98 1.76
C LEU A 17 9.22 3.05 2.17
N VAL A 18 10.08 3.46 1.23
CA VAL A 18 10.90 4.66 1.41
C VAL A 18 10.14 5.83 0.80
N VAL A 19 9.89 6.87 1.57
CA VAL A 19 8.99 7.95 1.19
C VAL A 19 9.69 9.30 1.24
N LYS A 20 9.27 10.25 0.40
CA LYS A 20 9.87 11.59 0.37
C LYS A 20 9.34 12.49 1.48
N ASN A 21 8.16 12.17 2.01
CA ASN A 21 7.49 13.01 2.99
C ASN A 21 6.52 12.20 3.87
N LEU A 22 6.90 12.02 5.14
CA LEU A 22 6.11 11.23 6.09
C LEU A 22 4.70 11.78 6.31
N GLU A 23 4.51 13.09 6.33
CA GLU A 23 3.20 13.70 6.55
C GLU A 23 2.26 13.49 5.34
N GLN A 24 2.80 13.53 4.12
CA GLN A 24 2.01 13.20 2.92
C GLN A 24 1.61 11.73 2.92
N SER A 25 2.53 10.82 3.27
CA SER A 25 2.20 9.40 3.43
C SER A 25 1.17 9.20 4.53
N ARG A 26 1.30 9.87 5.68
CA ARG A 26 0.33 9.82 6.79
C ARG A 26 -1.06 10.23 6.32
N LYS A 27 -1.20 11.37 5.64
CA LYS A 27 -2.48 11.83 5.09
C LYS A 27 -3.09 10.83 4.12
N PHE A 28 -2.25 10.22 3.28
CA PHE A 28 -2.73 9.23 2.32
C PHE A 28 -3.19 7.92 3.01
N TYR A 29 -2.35 7.31 3.85
CA TYR A 29 -2.67 6.02 4.45
C TYR A 29 -3.68 6.13 5.59
N VAL A 30 -3.61 7.18 6.41
CA VAL A 30 -4.51 7.37 7.56
C VAL A 30 -5.76 8.11 7.15
N ASP A 31 -5.63 9.31 6.58
CA ASP A 31 -6.79 10.19 6.39
C ASP A 31 -7.63 9.79 5.17
N LEU A 32 -7.00 9.37 4.05
CA LEU A 32 -7.69 8.90 2.85
C LEU A 32 -8.07 7.42 2.90
N LEU A 33 -7.13 6.53 3.26
CA LEU A 33 -7.38 5.07 3.28
C LEU A 33 -7.91 4.54 4.61
N GLY A 34 -7.96 5.36 5.67
CA GLY A 34 -8.55 4.99 6.95
C GLY A 34 -7.70 4.02 7.79
N MET A 35 -6.40 3.87 7.49
CA MET A 35 -5.51 3.04 8.29
C MET A 35 -5.27 3.66 9.67
N LYS A 36 -4.95 2.82 10.65
CA LYS A 36 -4.59 3.30 11.99
C LYS A 36 -3.08 3.52 12.08
N GLU A 37 -2.66 4.72 12.44
CA GLU A 37 -1.28 4.98 12.87
C GLU A 37 -1.00 4.33 14.22
N VAL A 38 0.12 3.62 14.31
CA VAL A 38 0.52 2.87 15.51
C VAL A 38 1.91 3.29 15.98
N SER A 39 2.19 3.10 17.26
CA SER A 39 3.51 3.37 17.84
C SER A 39 4.56 2.50 17.19
N ARG A 40 5.70 3.10 16.87
CA ARG A 40 6.90 2.39 16.43
C ARG A 40 8.03 2.55 17.46
N PRO A 41 9.02 1.63 17.49
CA PRO A 41 10.22 1.81 18.30
C PRO A 41 10.95 3.12 18.00
N HIS A 42 11.71 3.60 18.99
CA HIS A 42 12.55 4.79 18.86
C HIS A 42 13.84 4.47 18.09
N PHE A 43 13.72 4.34 16.76
CA PHE A 43 14.86 4.29 15.87
C PHE A 43 15.52 5.66 15.70
N ASP A 44 16.76 5.66 15.22
CA ASP A 44 17.60 6.83 14.94
C ASP A 44 17.33 7.46 13.56
N PHE A 45 16.51 6.82 12.71
CA PHE A 45 16.00 7.37 11.46
C PHE A 45 14.52 7.74 11.57
N GLU A 46 14.00 8.61 10.69
CA GLU A 46 12.60 9.03 10.70
C GLU A 46 11.67 8.04 9.97
N GLY A 47 10.43 7.90 10.46
CA GLY A 47 9.42 7.05 9.81
C GLY A 47 8.14 6.88 10.62
N SER A 48 7.15 6.18 10.05
CA SER A 48 5.83 5.95 10.64
C SER A 48 5.35 4.52 10.39
N TRP A 49 4.52 3.97 11.27
CA TRP A 49 3.91 2.64 11.12
C TRP A 49 2.39 2.77 11.05
N PHE A 50 1.78 2.07 10.09
CA PHE A 50 0.33 2.03 9.89
C PHE A 50 -0.17 0.59 9.90
N GLN A 51 -1.32 0.33 10.53
CA GLN A 51 -1.88 -1.01 10.67
C GLN A 51 -2.88 -1.33 9.55
N ALA A 52 -2.69 -2.47 8.87
CA ALA A 52 -3.58 -3.07 7.89
C ALA A 52 -3.96 -4.50 8.32
N GLY A 53 -4.94 -4.62 9.22
CA GLY A 53 -5.27 -5.91 9.82
C GLY A 53 -4.12 -6.45 10.67
N GLU A 54 -3.61 -7.63 10.32
CA GLU A 54 -2.45 -8.27 10.96
C GLU A 54 -1.10 -7.82 10.37
N THR A 55 -1.10 -7.19 9.19
CA THR A 55 0.12 -6.70 8.53
C THR A 55 0.32 -5.20 8.80
N PHE A 56 1.58 -4.76 8.86
CA PHE A 56 1.93 -3.36 9.01
C PHE A 56 2.48 -2.76 7.71
N LEU A 57 2.23 -1.46 7.51
CA LEU A 57 2.93 -0.65 6.53
C LEU A 57 3.92 0.25 7.26
N HIS A 58 5.22 0.04 7.01
CA HIS A 58 6.29 0.87 7.55
C HIS A 58 6.69 1.89 6.50
N THR A 59 6.71 3.17 6.85
CA THR A 59 7.34 4.20 6.02
C THR A 59 8.64 4.64 6.66
N ILE A 60 9.67 4.82 5.84
CA ILE A 60 10.98 5.35 6.22
C ILE A 60 11.21 6.59 5.37
N LEU A 61 11.56 7.72 5.99
CA LEU A 61 11.92 8.92 5.24
C LEU A 61 13.21 8.63 4.44
N GLU A 62 13.29 9.08 3.19
CA GLU A 62 14.49 8.92 2.36
C GLU A 62 15.73 9.60 2.99
N TYR A 63 16.83 8.86 3.11
CA TYR A 63 18.14 9.40 3.51
C TYR A 63 19.29 8.52 2.96
N GLU A 64 20.54 8.84 3.32
CA GLU A 64 21.75 8.22 2.74
C GLU A 64 21.80 6.69 2.85
N GLU A 65 21.23 6.10 3.91
CA GLU A 65 21.27 4.65 4.13
C GLU A 65 20.03 3.90 3.59
N THR A 66 19.12 4.59 2.88
CA THR A 66 17.95 3.97 2.25
C THR A 66 18.14 3.77 0.75
N GLY A 67 17.29 2.93 0.15
CA GLY A 67 17.03 3.03 -1.30
C GLY A 67 16.31 4.33 -1.65
N PRO A 68 16.17 4.67 -2.94
CA PRO A 68 15.45 5.87 -3.34
C PRO A 68 13.96 5.76 -2.99
N ALA A 69 13.34 6.89 -2.65
CA ALA A 69 11.91 6.93 -2.39
C ALA A 69 11.08 6.83 -3.68
N GLY A 70 9.92 6.19 -3.53
CA GLY A 70 8.95 6.02 -4.60
C GLY A 70 9.25 4.84 -5.52
N ASN A 71 8.38 4.67 -6.50
CA ASN A 71 8.51 3.61 -7.49
C ASN A 71 9.58 3.97 -8.54
N THR A 72 10.49 3.04 -8.82
CA THR A 72 11.48 3.19 -9.90
C THR A 72 10.89 2.93 -11.28
N VAL A 73 9.69 2.35 -11.35
CA VAL A 73 8.90 2.19 -12.57
C VAL A 73 8.22 3.53 -12.91
N SER A 74 7.96 3.75 -14.21
CA SER A 74 7.29 4.96 -14.73
C SER A 74 6.10 5.40 -13.86
N GLN A 75 6.07 6.68 -13.50
CA GLN A 75 4.95 7.34 -12.83
C GLN A 75 3.74 7.55 -13.75
N GLU A 76 3.81 7.08 -15.01
CA GLU A 76 2.65 7.12 -15.88
C GLU A 76 1.51 6.30 -15.28
N LEU A 77 0.39 6.98 -15.01
CA LEU A 77 -0.86 6.45 -14.44
C LEU A 77 -1.59 5.44 -15.35
N THR A 78 -0.88 4.76 -16.24
CA THR A 78 -1.42 3.83 -17.25
C THR A 78 -1.03 2.38 -16.98
N ILE A 79 -0.07 2.12 -16.09
CA ILE A 79 0.49 0.77 -15.87
C ILE A 79 0.03 0.21 -14.52
N SER A 80 -1.06 -0.56 -14.52
CA SER A 80 -1.54 -1.30 -13.33
C SER A 80 -0.83 -2.63 -13.10
N ARG A 81 -0.21 -3.21 -14.13
CA ARG A 81 0.49 -4.52 -14.05
C ARG A 81 1.97 -4.36 -13.70
N THR A 82 2.23 -3.71 -12.58
CA THR A 82 3.58 -3.47 -12.04
C THR A 82 3.71 -4.05 -10.63
N GLN A 83 4.85 -3.85 -9.97
CA GLN A 83 5.01 -4.18 -8.54
C GLN A 83 4.00 -3.37 -7.71
N HIS A 84 3.21 -4.05 -6.89
CA HIS A 84 2.21 -3.45 -6.01
C HIS A 84 1.98 -4.33 -4.79
N PHE A 85 1.32 -3.76 -3.78
CA PHE A 85 0.72 -4.47 -2.66
C PHE A 85 -0.78 -4.16 -2.63
N ALA A 86 -1.56 -5.08 -2.07
CA ALA A 86 -3.01 -5.03 -2.09
C ALA A 86 -3.59 -4.88 -0.68
N PHE A 87 -4.58 -4.00 -0.54
CA PHE A 87 -5.39 -3.88 0.67
C PHE A 87 -6.80 -4.39 0.42
N ILE A 88 -7.35 -5.11 1.39
CA ILE A 88 -8.74 -5.56 1.34
C ILE A 88 -9.65 -4.47 1.89
N LEU A 89 -10.69 -4.14 1.14
CA LEU A 89 -11.74 -3.20 1.51
C LEU A 89 -13.09 -3.91 1.64
N ASN A 90 -13.92 -3.39 2.54
CA ASN A 90 -15.29 -3.89 2.74
C ASN A 90 -16.28 -3.31 1.72
N ASP A 91 -16.05 -2.10 1.23
CA ASP A 91 -16.96 -1.37 0.31
C ASP A 91 -16.18 -0.80 -0.88
N PRO A 92 -16.06 -1.55 -2.00
CA PRO A 92 -15.33 -1.09 -3.17
C PRO A 92 -16.04 0.07 -3.90
N GLN A 93 -17.38 0.15 -3.86
CA GLN A 93 -18.12 1.24 -4.50
C GLN A 93 -17.93 2.55 -3.73
N GLY A 94 -18.06 2.51 -2.40
CA GLY A 94 -17.80 3.66 -1.53
C GLY A 94 -16.36 4.16 -1.64
N ALA A 95 -15.39 3.23 -1.72
CA ALA A 95 -13.98 3.58 -1.92
C ALA A 95 -13.73 4.35 -3.22
N VAL A 96 -14.28 3.87 -4.35
CA VAL A 96 -14.15 4.57 -5.65
C VAL A 96 -14.78 5.95 -5.62
N ALA A 97 -15.98 6.08 -5.04
CA ALA A 97 -16.65 7.37 -4.92
C ALA A 97 -15.86 8.35 -4.03
N HIS A 98 -15.27 7.87 -2.94
CA HIS A 98 -14.41 8.66 -2.06
C HIS A 98 -13.14 9.15 -2.78
N LEU A 99 -12.42 8.25 -3.46
CA LEU A 99 -11.23 8.58 -4.23
C LEU A 99 -11.50 9.66 -5.30
N GLN A 100 -12.62 9.54 -6.02
CA GLN A 100 -13.04 10.52 -7.02
C GLN A 100 -13.33 11.90 -6.39
N LYS A 101 -13.99 11.92 -5.22
CA LYS A 101 -14.30 13.14 -4.49
C LYS A 101 -13.03 13.86 -4.00
N GLU A 102 -12.05 13.11 -3.51
CA GLU A 102 -10.75 13.64 -3.05
C GLU A 102 -9.78 13.93 -4.20
N GLY A 103 -10.20 13.71 -5.46
CA GLY A 103 -9.40 14.00 -6.65
C GLY A 103 -8.24 13.04 -6.87
N VAL A 104 -8.28 11.84 -6.29
CA VAL A 104 -7.24 10.81 -6.42
C VAL A 104 -7.38 10.10 -7.77
N PRO A 105 -6.37 10.14 -8.65
CA PRO A 105 -6.44 9.47 -9.94
C PRO A 105 -6.51 7.95 -9.79
N ILE A 106 -7.44 7.33 -10.53
CA ILE A 106 -7.51 5.87 -10.64
C ILE A 106 -6.59 5.44 -11.79
N VAL A 107 -5.61 4.60 -11.49
CA VAL A 107 -4.70 3.98 -12.47
C VAL A 107 -5.46 2.96 -13.31
N SER A 108 -6.30 2.14 -12.67
CA SER A 108 -7.12 1.14 -13.36
C SER A 108 -8.28 0.63 -12.50
N GLY A 109 -9.38 0.21 -13.12
CA GLY A 109 -10.56 -0.30 -12.43
C GLY A 109 -11.60 0.79 -12.08
N PRO A 110 -12.63 0.46 -11.28
CA PRO A 110 -12.92 -0.86 -10.71
C PRO A 110 -13.13 -1.93 -11.78
N LYS A 111 -12.61 -3.14 -11.56
CA LYS A 111 -12.78 -4.28 -12.46
C LYS A 111 -13.12 -5.54 -11.67
N GLN A 112 -14.15 -6.26 -12.10
CA GLN A 112 -14.44 -7.59 -11.58
C GLN A 112 -13.46 -8.63 -12.15
N ARG A 113 -12.88 -9.44 -11.28
CA ARG A 113 -12.01 -10.58 -11.58
C ARG A 113 -12.85 -11.83 -11.86
N PRO A 114 -12.29 -12.84 -12.56
CA PRO A 114 -12.98 -14.10 -12.82
C PRO A 114 -13.41 -14.87 -11.57
N ASP A 115 -12.76 -14.64 -10.43
CA ASP A 115 -13.09 -15.23 -9.13
C ASP A 115 -14.13 -14.43 -8.33
N GLY A 116 -14.71 -13.38 -8.90
CA GLY A 116 -15.74 -12.54 -8.27
C GLY A 116 -15.21 -11.33 -7.50
N ALA A 117 -13.91 -11.29 -7.20
CA ALA A 117 -13.30 -10.14 -6.51
C ALA A 117 -13.32 -8.87 -7.37
N ILE A 118 -13.35 -7.70 -6.74
CA ILE A 118 -13.26 -6.39 -7.40
C ILE A 118 -11.89 -5.80 -7.08
N GLN A 119 -11.22 -5.21 -8.06
CA GLN A 119 -9.92 -4.54 -7.88
C GLN A 119 -9.96 -3.12 -8.47
N VAL A 120 -9.33 -2.18 -7.78
CA VAL A 120 -9.06 -0.79 -8.19
C VAL A 120 -7.59 -0.51 -7.93
N PHE A 121 -6.89 0.13 -8.85
CA PHE A 121 -5.48 0.50 -8.68
C PHE A 121 -5.36 2.02 -8.56
N ILE A 122 -4.59 2.47 -7.58
CA ILE A 122 -4.22 3.88 -7.36
C ILE A 122 -2.71 3.99 -7.14
N GLN A 123 -2.22 5.22 -7.06
CA GLN A 123 -0.87 5.51 -6.61
C GLN A 123 -0.90 6.33 -5.31
N ASP A 124 0.05 6.07 -4.44
CA ASP A 124 0.34 6.93 -3.31
C ASP A 124 1.12 8.20 -3.75
N PRO A 125 1.42 9.15 -2.84
CA PRO A 125 2.13 10.38 -3.18
C PRO A 125 3.52 10.18 -3.80
N ASP A 126 4.17 9.03 -3.53
CA ASP A 126 5.49 8.68 -4.04
C ASP A 126 5.43 7.76 -5.28
N GLY A 127 4.23 7.47 -5.78
CA GLY A 127 4.00 6.68 -7.00
C GLY A 127 3.98 5.16 -6.79
N TYR A 128 3.94 4.69 -5.55
CA TYR A 128 3.74 3.27 -5.25
C TYR A 128 2.35 2.84 -5.71
N VAL A 129 2.28 1.80 -6.54
CA VAL A 129 1.00 1.27 -7.00
C VAL A 129 0.37 0.43 -5.90
N ILE A 130 -0.88 0.74 -5.58
CA ILE A 130 -1.66 0.09 -4.55
C ILE A 130 -2.91 -0.52 -5.20
N GLU A 131 -3.13 -1.81 -4.96
CA GLU A 131 -4.40 -2.46 -5.29
C GLU A 131 -5.36 -2.32 -4.09
N LEU A 132 -6.57 -1.88 -4.35
CA LEU A 132 -7.69 -1.93 -3.43
C LEU A 132 -8.62 -3.05 -3.90
N SER A 133 -8.69 -4.11 -3.12
CA SER A 133 -9.41 -5.34 -3.47
C SER A 133 -10.63 -5.54 -2.58
N HIS A 134 -11.71 -6.03 -3.13
CA HIS A 134 -12.84 -6.56 -2.37
C HIS A 134 -13.05 -8.01 -2.77
N LEU A 135 -12.99 -8.92 -1.80
CA LEU A 135 -13.19 -10.35 -2.00
C LEU A 135 -14.68 -10.70 -1.91
N PRO A 136 -15.16 -11.69 -2.68
CA PRO A 136 -16.56 -12.13 -2.66
C PRO A 136 -16.97 -12.79 -1.34
#